data_AF-A0A482W0Z6-F1
#
_entry.id   AF-A0A482W0Z6-F1
#
_cell.length_a   1.000
_cell.length_b   1.000
_cell.length_c   1.000
_cell.angle_alpha   90.00
_cell.angle_beta   90.00
_cell.angle_gamma   90.00
#
_symmetry.space_group_name_H-M   'P 1'
#
loop_
_entity.id
_entity.type
_entity.pdbx_description
1 polymer ?
#
loop_
_entity_poly.entity_id
_entity_poly.type
_entity_poly.pdbx_seq_one_letter_code
_entity_poly.pdbx_strand_id
1 'polypeptide(L)'
;MPAENEIVAELDLGEPSQELLDWAKENIREDPNTKCQLLSDFKDMIYSRGECIPIRSDDAFLLRFLRSRKFSLEAAYNLFINYHNFREDNPTFVESVGFECLEIAGGYDVINVPPYLDQAGRRILLYKISKWDPDNYSIDDAFKATLMILELAMLEERAQIKGGICIVDCSGISTQQVLYCTPSIARKLVQISVVSFSIV
;
A
#
# COMPACT_ATOMS: atom_id res chain seq x y z
N MET A 1 -20.86 24.75 18.34
CA MET A 1 -19.53 24.28 17.93
C MET A 1 -19.71 22.84 17.51
N PRO A 2 -19.33 22.42 16.28
CA PRO A 2 -19.30 21.00 15.99
C PRO A 2 -18.29 20.37 16.96
N ALA A 3 -18.64 19.23 17.54
CA ALA A 3 -17.72 18.48 18.39
C ALA A 3 -16.41 18.29 17.62
N GLU A 4 -15.29 18.65 18.23
CA GLU A 4 -13.99 18.19 17.75
C GLU A 4 -14.05 16.66 17.80
N ASN A 5 -14.28 16.03 16.64
CA ASN A 5 -14.06 14.60 16.51
C ASN A 5 -12.61 14.37 16.93
N GLU A 6 -12.42 13.67 18.04
CA GLU A 6 -11.11 13.29 18.53
C GLU A 6 -10.42 12.49 17.41
N ILE A 7 -9.35 13.07 16.85
CA ILE A 7 -8.62 12.44 15.75
C ILE A 7 -7.75 11.36 16.37
N VAL A 8 -8.21 10.11 16.30
CA VAL A 8 -7.50 8.94 16.82
C VAL A 8 -6.59 8.35 15.74
N ALA A 9 -5.36 8.00 16.11
CA ALA A 9 -4.41 7.31 15.24
C ALA A 9 -4.74 5.81 15.16
N GLU A 10 -5.85 5.47 14.49
CA GLU A 10 -6.32 4.10 14.32
C GLU A 10 -6.60 3.74 12.86
N LEU A 11 -6.64 2.44 12.58
CA LEU A 11 -7.02 1.90 11.27
C LEU A 11 -8.53 1.96 11.08
N ASP A 12 -8.97 2.40 9.91
CA ASP A 12 -10.38 2.42 9.50
C ASP A 12 -10.81 1.03 9.01
N LEU A 13 -11.18 0.16 9.96
CA LEU A 13 -11.61 -1.22 9.71
C LEU A 13 -13.15 -1.38 9.72
N GLY A 14 -13.88 -0.27 9.78
CA GLY A 14 -15.34 -0.26 9.78
C GLY A 14 -15.95 -0.56 8.41
N GLU A 15 -17.28 -0.67 8.37
CA GLU A 15 -18.00 -0.75 7.10
C GLU A 15 -17.86 0.56 6.30
N PRO A 16 -17.65 0.49 4.97
CA PRO A 16 -17.53 1.69 4.15
C PRO A 16 -18.83 2.49 4.14
N SER A 17 -18.72 3.82 4.19
CA SER A 17 -19.89 4.70 4.07
C SER A 17 -20.54 4.59 2.69
N GLN A 18 -21.84 4.90 2.60
CA GLN A 18 -22.54 4.92 1.31
C GLN A 18 -21.88 5.85 0.29
N GLU A 19 -21.38 7.02 0.74
CA GLU A 19 -20.63 7.95 -0.10
C GLU A 19 -19.36 7.31 -0.71
N LEU A 20 -18.64 6.50 0.09
CA LEU A 20 -17.45 5.81 -0.38
C LEU A 20 -17.81 4.72 -1.40
N LEU A 21 -18.91 3.99 -1.17
CA LEU A 21 -19.42 2.96 -2.09
C LEU A 21 -19.90 3.56 -3.41
N ASP A 22 -20.63 4.68 -3.37
CA ASP A 22 -21.09 5.39 -4.56
C ASP A 22 -19.90 5.89 -5.38
N TRP A 23 -18.90 6.48 -4.70
CA TRP A 23 -17.66 6.89 -5.34
C TRP A 23 -16.93 5.69 -5.97
N ALA A 24 -16.88 4.54 -5.29
CA ALA A 24 -16.22 3.34 -5.79
C ALA A 24 -16.89 2.82 -7.07
N LYS A 25 -18.23 2.80 -7.11
CA LYS A 25 -19.00 2.43 -8.28
C LYS A 25 -18.68 3.32 -9.48
N GLU A 26 -18.62 4.64 -9.26
CA GLU A 26 -18.39 5.62 -10.33
C GLU A 26 -16.93 5.64 -10.83
N ASN A 27 -15.95 5.49 -9.93
CA ASN A 27 -14.55 5.78 -10.23
C ASN A 27 -13.68 4.53 -10.44
N ILE A 28 -14.04 3.42 -9.78
CA ILE A 28 -13.31 2.14 -9.88
C ILE A 28 -14.19 0.98 -10.34
N ARG A 29 -15.46 1.23 -10.74
CA ARG A 29 -16.38 0.23 -11.30
C ARG A 29 -16.71 -0.91 -10.32
N GLU A 30 -16.67 -0.64 -9.02
CA GLU A 30 -17.15 -1.58 -8.01
C GLU A 30 -18.69 -1.56 -7.99
N ASP A 31 -19.33 -2.33 -8.87
CA ASP A 31 -20.79 -2.45 -8.91
C ASP A 31 -21.26 -3.58 -7.99
N PRO A 32 -22.13 -3.32 -6.99
CA PRO A 32 -22.68 -4.35 -6.11
C PRO A 32 -23.34 -5.53 -6.83
N ASN A 33 -23.89 -5.31 -8.04
CA ASN A 33 -24.56 -6.35 -8.81
C ASN A 33 -23.58 -7.32 -9.49
N THR A 34 -22.34 -6.91 -9.74
CA THR A 34 -21.33 -7.72 -10.45
C THR A 34 -20.14 -8.10 -9.57
N LYS A 35 -19.94 -7.44 -8.42
CA LYS A 35 -18.82 -7.66 -7.49
C LYS A 35 -18.59 -9.13 -7.16
N CYS A 36 -19.65 -9.85 -6.76
CA CYS A 36 -19.54 -11.28 -6.41
C CYS A 36 -19.14 -12.15 -7.61
N GLN A 37 -19.70 -11.88 -8.79
CA GLN A 37 -19.36 -12.63 -10.01
C GLN A 37 -17.91 -12.38 -10.41
N LEU A 38 -17.49 -11.12 -10.49
CA LEU A 38 -16.12 -10.75 -10.88
C LEU A 38 -15.07 -11.30 -9.90
N LEU A 39 -15.40 -11.36 -8.61
CA LEU A 39 -14.53 -11.98 -7.62
C LEU A 39 -14.42 -13.50 -7.81
N SER A 40 -15.53 -14.18 -8.15
CA SER A 40 -15.51 -15.60 -8.51
C SER A 40 -14.68 -15.84 -9.76
N ASP A 41 -14.92 -15.08 -10.82
CA ASP A 41 -14.18 -15.17 -12.08
C ASP A 41 -12.68 -14.94 -11.85
N PHE A 42 -12.33 -14.00 -10.98
CA PHE A 42 -10.95 -13.72 -10.62
C PHE A 42 -10.28 -14.89 -9.90
N LYS A 43 -10.97 -15.54 -8.96
CA LYS A 43 -10.49 -16.76 -8.30
C LYS A 43 -10.28 -17.89 -9.30
N ASP A 44 -11.27 -18.15 -10.15
CA ASP A 44 -11.20 -19.19 -11.17
C ASP A 44 -10.05 -18.93 -12.14
N MET A 45 -9.82 -17.67 -12.51
CA MET A 45 -8.69 -17.24 -13.32
C MET A 45 -7.33 -17.51 -12.65
N ILE A 46 -7.20 -17.24 -11.35
CA ILE A 46 -5.98 -17.54 -10.58
C ILE A 46 -5.67 -19.03 -10.59
N TYR A 47 -6.66 -19.88 -10.28
CA TYR A 47 -6.46 -21.32 -10.20
C TYR A 47 -6.29 -21.99 -11.56
N SER A 48 -7.00 -21.52 -12.60
CA SER A 48 -6.93 -22.10 -13.94
C SER A 48 -5.60 -21.83 -14.64
N ARG A 49 -5.01 -20.65 -14.43
CA ARG A 49 -3.70 -20.31 -15.00
C ARG A 49 -2.53 -20.91 -14.21
N GLY A 50 -2.64 -20.94 -12.88
CA GLY A 50 -1.67 -21.62 -12.02
C GLY A 50 -0.23 -21.09 -12.11
N GLU A 51 -0.05 -19.80 -12.45
CA GLU A 51 1.29 -19.19 -12.61
C GLU A 51 2.01 -18.93 -11.28
N CYS A 52 1.28 -18.88 -10.16
CA CYS A 52 1.85 -18.82 -8.82
C CYS A 52 1.01 -19.60 -7.81
N ILE A 53 1.58 -19.85 -6.62
CA ILE A 53 0.85 -20.41 -5.48
C ILE A 53 0.33 -19.23 -4.64
N PRO A 54 -1.00 -19.02 -4.56
CA PRO A 54 -1.55 -17.91 -3.78
C PRO A 54 -1.17 -18.03 -2.30
N ILE A 55 -0.57 -16.99 -1.73
CA ILE A 55 -0.34 -16.93 -0.28
C ILE A 55 -1.65 -16.83 0.50
N ARG A 56 -2.66 -16.20 -0.12
CA ARG A 56 -4.02 -15.97 0.37
C ARG A 56 -4.97 -15.88 -0.82
N SER A 57 -6.20 -16.35 -0.62
CA SER A 57 -7.27 -16.30 -1.62
C SER A 57 -8.63 -15.95 -1.03
N ASP A 58 -8.67 -15.41 0.18
CA ASP A 58 -9.89 -14.86 0.77
C ASP A 58 -10.38 -13.60 0.03
N ASP A 59 -11.69 -13.38 0.08
CA ASP A 59 -12.37 -12.32 -0.67
C ASP A 59 -11.80 -10.94 -0.38
N ALA A 60 -11.53 -10.64 0.90
CA ALA A 60 -11.00 -9.35 1.32
C ALA A 60 -9.58 -9.10 0.78
N PHE A 61 -8.73 -10.13 0.72
CA PHE A 61 -7.42 -10.04 0.10
C PHE A 61 -7.51 -9.84 -1.42
N LEU A 62 -8.33 -10.63 -2.11
CA LEU A 62 -8.45 -10.57 -3.57
C LEU A 62 -9.12 -9.29 -4.08
N LEU A 63 -10.05 -8.74 -3.32
CA LEU A 63 -10.70 -7.46 -3.64
C LEU A 63 -9.71 -6.30 -3.74
N ARG A 64 -8.58 -6.34 -3.03
CA ARG A 64 -7.53 -5.32 -3.13
C ARG A 64 -7.08 -5.18 -4.59
N PHE A 65 -6.73 -6.29 -5.23
CA PHE A 65 -6.24 -6.31 -6.61
C PHE A 65 -7.30 -5.84 -7.62
N LEU A 66 -8.56 -6.25 -7.43
CA LEU A 66 -9.67 -5.81 -8.26
C LEU A 66 -9.90 -4.30 -8.13
N ARG A 67 -9.94 -3.77 -6.90
CA ARG A 67 -10.10 -2.35 -6.61
C ARG A 67 -8.96 -1.52 -7.24
N SER A 68 -7.70 -1.94 -7.08
CA SER A 68 -6.54 -1.23 -7.64
C SER A 68 -6.49 -1.19 -9.16
N ARG A 69 -7.25 -2.07 -9.82
CA ARG A 69 -7.29 -2.20 -11.28
C ARG A 69 -8.69 -1.96 -11.84
N LYS A 70 -9.53 -1.25 -11.09
CA LYS A 70 -10.87 -0.81 -11.49
C LYS A 70 -11.73 -1.97 -12.02
N PHE A 71 -11.63 -3.11 -11.34
CA PHE A 71 -12.30 -4.38 -11.66
C PHE A 71 -11.97 -4.95 -13.06
N SER A 72 -10.83 -4.58 -13.65
CA SER A 72 -10.30 -5.26 -14.83
C SER A 72 -9.60 -6.57 -14.43
N LEU A 73 -10.20 -7.71 -14.79
CA LEU A 73 -9.69 -9.04 -14.40
C LEU A 73 -8.24 -9.29 -14.85
N GLU A 74 -7.91 -9.02 -16.13
CA GLU A 74 -6.54 -9.20 -16.63
C GLU A 74 -5.52 -8.29 -15.94
N ALA A 75 -5.87 -7.02 -15.70
CA ALA A 75 -4.96 -6.11 -15.03
C ALA A 75 -4.78 -6.46 -13.54
N ALA A 76 -5.86 -6.90 -12.87
CA ALA A 76 -5.82 -7.40 -11.50
C ALA A 76 -4.99 -8.68 -11.39
N TYR A 77 -5.12 -9.59 -12.36
CA TYR A 77 -4.33 -10.82 -12.42
C TYR A 77 -2.84 -10.52 -12.59
N ASN A 78 -2.47 -9.65 -13.53
CA ASN A 78 -1.07 -9.27 -13.70
C ASN A 78 -0.48 -8.63 -12.44
N LEU A 79 -1.25 -7.79 -11.74
CA LEU A 79 -0.82 -7.23 -10.46
C LEU A 79 -0.68 -8.32 -9.38
N PHE A 80 -1.61 -9.26 -9.32
CA PHE A 80 -1.57 -10.38 -8.39
C PHE A 80 -0.32 -11.24 -8.59
N ILE A 81 0.04 -11.56 -9.84
CA ILE A 81 1.28 -12.27 -10.16
C ILE A 81 2.50 -11.44 -9.79
N ASN A 82 2.53 -10.14 -10.13
CA ASN A 82 3.64 -9.25 -9.77
C ASN A 82 3.85 -9.11 -8.26
N TYR A 83 2.77 -9.15 -7.47
CA TYR A 83 2.84 -9.14 -6.02
C TYR A 83 3.50 -10.42 -5.49
N HIS A 84 3.08 -11.59 -5.99
CA HIS A 84 3.65 -12.87 -5.57
C HIS A 84 5.13 -13.00 -5.98
N ASN A 85 5.46 -12.68 -7.24
CA ASN A 85 6.84 -12.66 -7.72
C ASN A 85 7.71 -11.71 -6.89
N PHE A 86 7.21 -10.52 -6.54
CA PHE A 86 7.96 -9.60 -5.69
C PHE A 86 8.28 -10.20 -4.32
N ARG A 87 7.32 -10.91 -3.70
CA ARG A 87 7.53 -11.56 -2.42
C ARG A 87 8.55 -12.70 -2.52
N GLU A 88 8.47 -13.51 -3.56
CA GLU A 88 9.40 -14.61 -3.82
C GLU A 88 10.83 -14.11 -4.11
N ASP A 89 10.95 -13.02 -4.88
CA ASP A 89 12.24 -12.41 -5.23
C ASP A 89 12.87 -11.63 -4.08
N ASN A 90 12.08 -11.23 -3.07
CA ASN A 90 12.53 -10.37 -1.98
C ASN A 90 12.10 -10.86 -0.59
N PRO A 91 12.44 -12.11 -0.19
CA PRO A 91 11.98 -12.69 1.08
C PRO A 91 12.43 -11.86 2.28
N THR A 92 13.60 -11.21 2.21
CA THR A 92 14.14 -10.36 3.28
C THR A 92 13.28 -9.14 3.64
N PHE A 93 12.39 -8.70 2.74
CA PHE A 93 11.49 -7.56 3.00
C PHE A 93 10.08 -7.96 3.40
N VAL A 94 9.74 -9.25 3.35
CA VAL A 94 8.35 -9.71 3.52
C VAL A 94 8.22 -10.84 4.53
N GLU A 95 9.30 -11.57 4.81
CA GLU A 95 9.37 -12.61 5.83
C GLU A 95 9.97 -12.06 7.12
N SER A 96 9.37 -12.39 8.25
CA SER A 96 9.87 -12.03 9.59
C SER A 96 10.10 -10.53 9.82
N VAL A 97 9.38 -9.66 9.12
CA VAL A 97 9.42 -8.22 9.39
C VAL A 97 8.64 -7.94 10.69
N GLY A 98 9.37 -7.63 11.76
CA GLY A 98 8.81 -7.20 13.03
C GLY A 98 8.46 -5.70 13.04
N PHE A 99 7.69 -5.28 14.04
CA PHE A 99 7.30 -3.87 14.24
C PHE A 99 8.48 -2.94 14.57
N GLU A 100 9.65 -3.51 14.89
CA GLU A 100 10.89 -2.78 15.20
C GLU A 100 11.28 -1.78 14.10
N CYS A 101 11.08 -2.14 12.81
CA CYS A 101 11.37 -1.21 11.72
C CYS A 101 10.45 0.02 11.73
N LEU A 102 9.21 -0.11 12.19
CA LEU A 102 8.28 1.02 12.35
C LEU A 102 8.67 1.89 13.54
N GLU A 103 9.07 1.28 14.65
CA GLU A 103 9.53 2.02 15.84
C GLU A 103 10.76 2.87 15.52
N ILE A 104 11.72 2.31 14.75
CA ILE A 104 12.90 3.03 14.30
C ILE A 104 12.51 4.15 13.33
N ALA A 105 11.70 3.85 12.30
CA ALA A 105 11.29 4.83 11.30
C ALA A 105 10.54 6.03 11.91
N GLY A 106 9.62 5.75 12.85
CA GLY A 106 8.85 6.76 13.56
C GLY A 106 9.68 7.49 14.61
N GLY A 107 10.54 6.78 15.34
CA GLY A 107 11.41 7.36 16.37
C GLY A 107 12.41 8.38 15.83
N TYR A 108 12.93 8.16 14.62
CA TYR A 108 13.80 9.12 13.92
C TYR A 108 13.02 10.15 13.09
N ASP A 109 11.68 10.15 13.11
CA ASP A 109 10.83 11.06 12.33
C ASP A 109 11.09 10.95 10.81
N VAL A 110 11.51 9.77 10.34
CA VAL A 110 11.85 9.54 8.91
C VAL A 110 10.59 9.23 8.11
N ILE A 111 9.72 8.37 8.64
CA ILE A 111 8.46 7.95 8.01
C ILE A 111 7.32 8.21 8.99
N ASN A 112 6.32 8.97 8.55
CA ASN A 112 5.17 9.33 9.37
C ASN A 112 3.87 9.05 8.63
N VAL A 113 2.89 8.51 9.36
CA VAL A 113 1.49 8.39 8.91
C VAL A 113 0.64 9.22 9.87
N PRO A 114 0.35 10.49 9.55
CA PRO A 114 -0.51 11.29 10.40
C PRO A 114 -1.92 10.69 10.49
N PRO A 115 -2.63 10.95 11.60
CA PRO A 115 -3.96 10.37 11.81
C PRO A 115 -5.05 11.07 10.97
N TYR A 116 -4.74 12.23 10.37
CA TYR A 116 -5.64 12.95 9.48
C TYR A 116 -5.54 12.46 8.03
N LEU A 117 -6.67 12.59 7.33
CA LEU A 117 -6.78 12.34 5.90
C LEU A 117 -6.58 13.63 5.12
N ASP A 118 -6.22 13.50 3.84
CA ASP A 118 -6.24 14.65 2.93
C ASP A 118 -7.68 15.08 2.57
N GLN A 119 -7.81 16.15 1.79
CA GLN A 119 -9.11 16.68 1.35
C GLN A 119 -9.93 15.72 0.48
N ALA A 120 -9.32 14.65 -0.05
CA ALA A 120 -9.99 13.62 -0.83
C ALA A 120 -10.29 12.36 0.01
N GLY A 121 -9.98 12.39 1.31
CA GLY A 121 -10.17 11.27 2.24
C GLY A 121 -9.14 10.16 2.08
N ARG A 122 -7.90 10.49 1.66
CA ARG A 122 -6.79 9.55 1.50
C ARG A 122 -5.84 9.57 2.68
N ARG A 123 -5.25 8.42 2.99
CA ARG A 123 -4.13 8.31 3.95
C ARG A 123 -2.90 9.03 3.40
N ILE A 124 -2.22 9.76 4.28
CA ILE A 124 -0.98 10.48 3.96
C ILE A 124 0.20 9.67 4.49
N LEU A 125 1.20 9.44 3.64
CA LEU A 125 2.49 8.89 4.02
C LEU A 125 3.55 9.98 3.80
N LEU A 126 4.23 10.40 4.85
CA LEU A 126 5.23 11.46 4.81
C LEU A 126 6.63 10.89 5.04
N TYR A 127 7.53 11.16 4.10
CA TYR A 127 8.96 10.90 4.23
C TYR A 127 9.71 12.21 4.48
N LYS A 128 10.59 12.24 5.49
CA LYS A 128 11.53 13.33 5.73
C LYS A 128 12.95 12.83 5.49
N ILE A 129 13.45 13.00 4.27
CA ILE A 129 14.69 12.34 3.83
C ILE A 129 15.91 12.88 4.57
N SER A 130 15.92 14.15 4.97
CA SER A 130 17.03 14.74 5.73
C SER A 130 17.20 14.15 7.13
N LYS A 131 16.16 13.52 7.70
CA LYS A 131 16.19 12.84 8.99
C LYS A 131 16.75 11.42 8.93
N TRP A 132 16.84 10.85 7.73
CA TRP A 132 17.33 9.50 7.55
C TRP A 132 18.85 9.43 7.76
N ASP A 133 19.28 8.66 8.75
CA ASP A 133 20.69 8.34 8.96
C ASP A 133 20.99 6.92 8.42
N PRO A 134 21.67 6.79 7.27
CA PRO A 134 21.96 5.49 6.66
C PRO A 134 22.84 4.56 7.51
N ASP A 135 23.61 5.12 8.45
CA ASP A 135 24.53 4.34 9.29
C ASP A 135 23.79 3.63 10.44
N ASN A 136 22.67 4.20 10.89
CA ASN A 136 21.85 3.67 11.99
C ASN A 136 20.55 3.01 11.51
N TYR A 137 20.02 3.43 10.36
CA TYR A 137 18.80 2.90 9.77
C TYR A 137 19.04 2.62 8.29
N SER A 138 19.13 1.35 7.91
CA SER A 138 19.47 1.01 6.54
C SER A 138 18.32 1.35 5.57
N ILE A 139 18.66 1.54 4.28
CA ILE A 139 17.65 1.70 3.22
C ILE A 139 16.71 0.47 3.14
N ASP A 140 17.22 -0.71 3.48
CA ASP A 140 16.46 -1.95 3.50
C ASP A 140 15.43 -1.96 4.64
N ASP A 141 15.77 -1.41 5.80
CA ASP A 141 14.83 -1.26 6.89
C ASP A 141 13.78 -0.17 6.57
N ALA A 142 14.17 0.89 5.86
CA ALA A 142 13.24 1.85 5.28
C ALA A 142 12.23 1.18 4.35
N PHE A 143 12.68 0.29 3.46
CA PHE A 143 11.79 -0.47 2.61
C PHE A 143 10.86 -1.41 3.40
N LYS A 144 11.37 -2.14 4.40
CA LYS A 144 10.55 -3.00 5.27
C LYS A 144 9.44 -2.21 5.96
N ALA A 145 9.79 -1.06 6.55
CA ALA A 145 8.84 -0.18 7.22
C ALA A 145 7.77 0.32 6.24
N THR A 146 8.18 0.78 5.04
CA THR A 146 7.24 1.17 3.98
C THR A 146 6.30 0.03 3.64
N LEU A 147 6.81 -1.18 3.35
CA LEU A 147 5.98 -2.32 2.98
C LEU A 147 4.97 -2.68 4.09
N MET A 148 5.39 -2.64 5.35
CA MET A 148 4.49 -2.89 6.48
C MET A 148 3.38 -1.83 6.55
N ILE A 149 3.72 -0.54 6.38
CA ILE A 149 2.73 0.54 6.32
C ILE A 149 1.75 0.33 5.16
N LEU A 150 2.23 -0.08 3.99
CA LEU A 150 1.37 -0.37 2.83
C LEU A 150 0.45 -1.56 3.10
N GLU A 151 0.94 -2.63 3.74
CA GLU A 151 0.11 -3.78 4.12
C GLU A 151 -0.97 -3.40 5.15
N LEU A 152 -0.65 -2.54 6.12
CA LEU A 152 -1.62 -1.99 7.07
C LEU A 152 -2.66 -1.10 6.38
N ALA A 153 -2.23 -0.23 5.46
CA ALA A 153 -3.14 0.58 4.67
C ALA A 153 -4.11 -0.28 3.83
N MET A 154 -3.65 -1.42 3.31
CA MET A 154 -4.49 -2.38 2.58
C MET A 154 -5.50 -3.12 3.44
N LEU A 155 -5.50 -2.95 4.77
CA LEU A 155 -6.61 -3.39 5.62
C LEU A 155 -7.83 -2.48 5.51
N GLU A 156 -7.65 -1.22 5.14
CA GLU A 156 -8.73 -0.23 5.06
C GLU A 156 -9.38 -0.22 3.67
N GLU A 157 -10.70 -0.42 3.60
CA GLU A 157 -11.42 -0.35 2.32
C GLU A 157 -11.28 1.04 1.67
N ARG A 158 -11.29 2.10 2.50
CA ARG A 158 -11.07 3.48 2.06
C ARG A 158 -9.76 3.63 1.29
N ALA A 159 -8.65 3.10 1.82
CA ALA A 159 -7.36 3.19 1.15
C ALA A 159 -7.31 2.35 -0.13
N GLN A 160 -7.99 1.19 -0.17
CA GLN A 160 -8.12 0.40 -1.39
C GLN A 160 -8.90 1.12 -2.50
N ILE A 161 -9.93 1.89 -2.12
CA ILE A 161 -10.82 2.60 -3.05
C ILE A 161 -10.23 3.94 -3.49
N LYS A 162 -9.78 4.77 -2.55
CA LYS A 162 -9.33 6.15 -2.78
C LYS A 162 -7.83 6.27 -3.02
N GLY A 163 -7.07 5.21 -2.72
CA GLY A 163 -5.61 5.25 -2.74
C GLY A 163 -5.01 5.99 -1.55
N GLY A 164 -3.70 6.23 -1.65
CA GLY A 164 -2.92 7.01 -0.69
C GLY A 164 -2.25 8.21 -1.34
N ILE A 165 -1.70 9.11 -0.53
CA ILE A 165 -0.78 10.15 -1.01
C ILE A 165 0.56 10.02 -0.29
N CYS A 166 1.63 10.03 -1.07
CA CYS A 166 3.00 10.05 -0.56
C CYS A 166 3.58 11.45 -0.71
N ILE A 167 4.06 12.03 0.38
CA ILE A 167 4.76 13.32 0.41
C ILE A 167 6.21 13.03 0.76
N VAL A 168 7.15 13.51 -0.06
CA VAL A 168 8.58 13.34 0.17
C VAL A 168 9.21 14.70 0.38
N ASP A 169 9.57 15.00 1.63
CA ASP A 169 10.31 16.19 2.01
C ASP A 169 11.82 15.93 1.84
N CYS A 170 12.37 16.52 0.78
CA CYS A 170 13.79 16.50 0.46
C CYS A 170 14.54 17.74 1.00
N SER A 171 13.88 18.60 1.77
CA SER A 171 14.51 19.79 2.36
C SER A 171 15.64 19.37 3.32
N GLY A 172 16.83 19.94 3.11
CA GLY A 172 18.01 19.66 3.93
C GLY A 172 18.68 18.32 3.64
N ILE A 173 18.39 17.65 2.52
CA ILE A 173 19.09 16.42 2.13
C ILE A 173 20.58 16.69 1.90
N SER A 174 21.43 15.81 2.43
CA SER A 174 22.88 15.84 2.24
C SER A 174 23.30 15.16 0.94
N THR A 175 24.47 15.52 0.42
CA THR A 175 25.06 14.83 -0.75
C THR A 175 25.26 13.33 -0.49
N GLN A 176 25.63 12.94 0.73
CA GLN A 176 25.78 11.53 1.12
C GLN A 176 24.46 10.76 0.95
N GLN A 177 23.34 11.31 1.46
CA GLN A 177 22.01 10.71 1.29
C GLN A 177 21.61 10.61 -0.18
N VAL A 178 21.91 11.63 -1.00
CA VAL A 178 21.64 11.58 -2.45
C VAL A 178 22.40 10.44 -3.14
N LEU A 179 23.64 10.16 -2.73
CA LEU A 179 24.45 9.08 -3.31
C LEU A 179 23.87 7.68 -3.03
N TYR A 180 23.05 7.53 -1.99
CA TYR A 180 22.32 6.29 -1.76
C TYR A 180 21.18 6.07 -2.76
N CYS A 181 20.70 7.08 -3.50
CA CYS A 181 19.68 6.93 -4.54
C CYS A 181 20.26 6.31 -5.82
N THR A 182 20.77 5.07 -5.72
CA THR A 182 21.30 4.32 -6.85
C THR A 182 20.20 3.88 -7.82
N PRO A 183 20.51 3.55 -9.08
CA PRO A 183 19.52 3.02 -10.03
C PRO A 183 18.81 1.75 -9.52
N SER A 184 19.48 0.93 -8.71
CA SER A 184 18.88 -0.26 -8.09
C SER A 184 17.79 0.12 -7.08
N ILE A 185 18.05 1.11 -6.24
CA ILE A 185 17.10 1.63 -5.25
C ILE A 185 15.92 2.33 -5.95
N ALA A 186 16.20 3.15 -6.98
CA ALA A 186 15.14 3.77 -7.79
C ALA A 186 14.23 2.71 -8.45
N ARG A 187 14.82 1.63 -8.99
CA ARG A 187 14.04 0.53 -9.58
C ARG A 187 13.15 -0.15 -8.53
N LYS A 188 13.68 -0.39 -7.34
CA LYS A 188 12.93 -1.01 -6.24
C LYS A 188 11.77 -0.12 -5.76
N LEU A 189 11.99 1.19 -5.65
CA LEU A 189 10.93 2.17 -5.35
C LEU A 189 9.79 2.12 -6.38
N VAL A 190 10.12 2.04 -7.68
CA VAL A 190 9.11 1.91 -8.75
C VAL A 190 8.40 0.56 -8.67
N GLN A 191 9.12 -0.53 -8.41
CA GLN A 191 8.55 -1.86 -8.29
C GLN A 191 7.52 -1.91 -7.16
N ILE A 192 7.87 -1.37 -5.98
CA ILE A 192 6.97 -1.31 -4.82
C ILE A 192 5.79 -0.39 -5.11
N SER A 193 6.01 0.83 -5.60
CA SER A 193 4.95 1.84 -5.71
C SER A 193 3.98 1.65 -6.88
N VAL A 194 4.42 1.05 -7.99
CA VAL A 194 3.62 0.98 -9.23
C VAL A 194 3.30 -0.45 -9.65
N VAL A 195 4.28 -1.36 -9.52
CA VAL A 195 4.25 -2.66 -10.23
C VAL A 195 3.63 -3.76 -9.40
N SER A 196 3.98 -3.82 -8.10
CA SER A 196 3.77 -5.01 -7.28
C SER A 196 2.77 -4.84 -6.13
N PHE A 197 2.44 -3.61 -5.69
CA PHE A 197 1.48 -3.41 -4.60
C PHE A 197 0.14 -2.85 -5.08
N SER A 198 -0.92 -3.27 -4.40
CA SER A 198 -2.32 -2.97 -4.70
C SER A 198 -2.77 -1.57 -4.25
N ILE A 199 -1.92 -0.56 -4.43
CA ILE A 199 -2.24 0.83 -4.10
C ILE A 199 -2.58 1.59 -5.38
N VAL A 200 -3.62 2.42 -5.30
CA VAL A 200 -4.09 3.32 -6.37
C VAL A 200 -3.36 4.65 -6.28
#